data_AF-A0A2D9UFX3-F1
#
_entry.id   AF-A0A2D9UFX3-F1
#
_cell.length_a   1.000
_cell.length_b   1.000
_cell.length_c   1.000
_cell.angle_alpha   90.00
_cell.angle_beta   90.00
_cell.angle_gamma   90.00
#
_symmetry.space_group_name_H-M   'P 1'
#
loop_
_entity.id
_entity.type
_entity.pdbx_description
1 polymer ?
#
loop_
_entity_poly.entity_id
_entity_poly.type
_entity_poly.pdbx_seq_one_letter_code
_entity_poly.pdbx_strand_id
1 'polypeptide(L)'
;MCVVISTLSFSQKNLDKGNLKIASVKAVDYMHKTLKLNEKQKAIFASSYAEYAANMMKAVDKTNKSKKGVDPKKNRKELNMHMLRFTEKRDNRIKDCLKKKQVMQYDNLVRDIHPYTLEVKQRKK
;
A
#
# COMPACT_ATOMS: atom_id res chain seq x y z
N MET A 1 -29.55 -28.62 2.52
CA MET A 1 -29.02 -27.59 1.60
C MET A 1 -27.63 -27.20 2.07
N CYS A 2 -26.58 -27.71 1.41
CA CYS A 2 -25.20 -27.40 1.78
C CYS A 2 -24.80 -26.05 1.17
N VAL A 3 -24.62 -25.04 2.02
CA VAL A 3 -24.08 -23.73 1.63
C VAL A 3 -22.60 -23.93 1.29
N VAL A 4 -22.29 -23.97 0.01
CA VAL A 4 -20.92 -23.96 -0.48
C VAL A 4 -20.37 -22.56 -0.20
N ILE A 5 -19.57 -22.45 0.86
CA ILE A 5 -18.80 -21.24 1.15
C ILE A 5 -17.73 -21.16 0.06
N SER A 6 -18.03 -20.41 -0.99
CA SER A 6 -17.07 -20.01 -2.01
C SER A 6 -16.00 -19.15 -1.34
N THR A 7 -14.92 -19.78 -0.89
CA THR A 7 -13.71 -19.06 -0.48
C THR A 7 -13.20 -18.29 -1.68
N LEU A 8 -13.41 -16.98 -1.69
CA LEU A 8 -12.79 -16.06 -2.63
C LEU A 8 -11.28 -16.17 -2.46
N SER A 9 -10.65 -17.03 -3.26
CA SER A 9 -9.21 -17.03 -3.47
C SER A 9 -8.83 -15.71 -4.12
N PHE A 10 -8.54 -14.70 -3.28
CA PHE A 10 -7.98 -13.43 -3.71
C PHE A 10 -6.61 -13.73 -4.33
N SER A 11 -6.63 -13.85 -5.65
CA SER A 11 -5.50 -14.18 -6.49
C SER A 11 -4.40 -13.14 -6.28
N GLN A 12 -3.38 -13.48 -5.47
CA GLN A 12 -2.07 -12.83 -5.47
C GLN A 12 -1.35 -13.11 -6.80
N LYS A 13 -2.03 -12.91 -7.94
CA LYS A 13 -1.43 -13.00 -9.26
C LYS A 13 -0.60 -11.73 -9.45
N ASN A 14 0.69 -11.89 -9.18
CA ASN A 14 1.78 -11.03 -9.60
C ASN A 14 1.65 -9.56 -9.16
N LEU A 15 2.16 -9.29 -7.95
CA LEU A 15 2.75 -7.98 -7.64
C LEU A 15 3.89 -7.72 -8.62
N ASP A 16 3.54 -7.27 -9.83
CA ASP A 16 4.49 -6.93 -10.85
C ASP A 16 5.25 -5.67 -10.40
N LYS A 17 6.58 -5.74 -10.42
CA LYS A 17 7.47 -4.69 -9.90
C LYS A 17 7.24 -3.36 -10.62
N GLY A 18 6.89 -3.40 -11.91
CA GLY A 18 6.54 -2.21 -12.69
C GLY A 18 5.24 -1.55 -12.20
N ASN A 19 4.27 -2.34 -11.74
CA ASN A 19 2.95 -1.86 -11.35
C ASN A 19 2.97 -1.08 -10.04
N LEU A 20 3.83 -1.43 -9.09
CA LEU A 20 3.83 -0.78 -7.77
C LEU A 20 4.34 0.67 -7.82
N LYS A 21 5.32 0.96 -8.68
CA LYS A 21 5.83 2.31 -8.90
C LYS A 21 4.79 3.19 -9.61
N ILE A 22 4.10 2.65 -10.61
CA ILE A 22 3.03 3.38 -11.31
C ILE A 22 1.86 3.61 -10.36
N ALA A 23 1.48 2.60 -9.58
CA ALA A 23 0.41 2.69 -8.60
C ALA A 23 0.75 3.67 -7.47
N SER A 24 2.01 3.77 -7.03
CA SER A 24 2.41 4.75 -6.02
C SER A 24 2.26 6.20 -6.52
N VAL A 25 2.61 6.48 -7.78
CA VAL A 25 2.36 7.80 -8.40
C VAL A 25 0.86 8.09 -8.48
N LYS A 26 0.06 7.12 -8.96
CA LYS A 26 -1.41 7.29 -9.05
C LYS A 26 -2.05 7.51 -7.67
N ALA A 27 -1.58 6.82 -6.64
CA ALA A 27 -2.04 6.99 -5.27
C ALA A 27 -1.74 8.40 -4.74
N VAL A 28 -0.54 8.92 -5.02
CA VAL A 28 -0.15 10.29 -4.66
C VAL A 28 -0.99 11.31 -5.43
N ASP A 29 -1.21 11.12 -6.73
CA ASP A 29 -2.06 11.99 -7.54
C ASP A 29 -3.51 12.01 -7.04
N TYR A 30 -4.04 10.86 -6.65
CA TYR A 30 -5.36 10.75 -6.04
C TYR A 30 -5.44 11.57 -4.74
N MET A 31 -4.44 11.42 -3.86
CA MET A 31 -4.34 12.19 -2.62
C MET A 31 -4.24 13.69 -2.89
N HIS A 32 -3.44 14.12 -3.87
CA HIS A 32 -3.26 15.52 -4.25
C HIS A 32 -4.52 16.17 -4.81
N LYS A 33 -5.38 15.40 -5.50
CA LYS A 33 -6.65 15.90 -6.03
C LYS A 33 -7.67 16.19 -4.92
N THR A 34 -7.60 15.48 -3.80
CA THR A 34 -8.58 15.62 -2.70
C THR A 34 -8.05 16.47 -1.54
N LEU A 35 -6.76 16.36 -1.23
CA LEU A 35 -6.11 17.15 -0.19
C LEU A 35 -5.51 18.43 -0.79
N LYS A 36 -5.85 19.58 -0.21
CA LYS A 36 -5.15 20.83 -0.51
C LYS A 36 -3.77 20.80 0.14
N LEU A 37 -2.76 20.34 -0.62
CA LEU A 37 -1.37 20.23 -0.18
C LEU A 37 -0.49 21.34 -0.76
N ASN A 38 0.47 21.83 0.01
CA ASN A 38 1.53 22.70 -0.49
C ASN A 38 2.67 21.90 -1.15
N GLU A 39 3.58 22.56 -1.85
CA GLU A 39 4.68 21.89 -2.58
C GLU A 39 5.57 21.02 -1.68
N LYS A 40 5.85 21.47 -0.45
CA LYS A 40 6.63 20.68 0.52
C LYS A 40 5.91 19.39 0.91
N GLN A 41 4.61 19.47 1.19
CA GLN A 41 3.77 18.32 1.51
C GLN A 41 3.67 17.35 0.32
N LYS A 42 3.48 17.86 -0.89
CA LYS A 42 3.47 17.03 -2.12
C LYS A 42 4.77 16.24 -2.29
N ALA A 43 5.92 16.89 -2.07
CA ALA A 43 7.22 16.22 -2.11
C ALA A 43 7.36 15.13 -1.04
N ILE A 44 6.86 15.38 0.18
CA ILE A 44 6.84 14.38 1.26
C ILE A 44 5.97 13.18 0.90
N PHE A 45 4.79 13.40 0.31
CA PHE A 45 3.91 12.32 -0.15
C PHE A 45 4.61 11.47 -1.22
N ALA A 46 5.14 12.10 -2.26
CA ALA A 46 5.86 11.41 -3.34
C ALA A 46 7.04 10.59 -2.80
N SER A 47 7.87 11.19 -1.94
CA SER A 47 9.01 10.52 -1.31
C SER A 47 8.57 9.34 -0.43
N SER A 48 7.54 9.51 0.40
CA SER A 48 7.06 8.48 1.33
C SER A 48 6.46 7.28 0.59
N TYR A 49 5.70 7.53 -0.48
CA TYR A 49 5.12 6.47 -1.31
C TYR A 49 6.18 5.77 -2.18
N ALA A 50 7.18 6.51 -2.68
CA ALA A 50 8.31 5.90 -3.40
C ALA A 50 9.15 5.01 -2.47
N GLU A 51 9.42 5.47 -1.24
CA GLU A 51 10.14 4.69 -0.22
C GLU A 51 9.35 3.42 0.16
N TYR A 52 8.04 3.55 0.38
CA TYR A 52 7.15 2.41 0.61
C TYR A 52 7.24 1.39 -0.53
N ALA A 53 7.13 1.85 -1.78
CA ALA A 53 7.17 0.98 -2.94
C ALA A 53 8.51 0.22 -3.05
N ALA A 54 9.63 0.92 -2.88
CA ALA A 54 10.96 0.32 -2.90
C ALA A 54 11.14 -0.72 -1.79
N ASN A 55 10.66 -0.44 -0.58
CA ASN A 55 10.74 -1.35 0.55
C ASN A 55 9.86 -2.59 0.36
N MET A 56 8.64 -2.42 -0.17
CA MET A 56 7.76 -3.53 -0.50
C MET A 56 8.35 -4.43 -1.59
N MET A 57 8.93 -3.84 -2.64
CA MET A 57 9.61 -4.62 -3.69
C MET A 57 10.75 -5.47 -3.12
N LYS A 58 11.58 -4.88 -2.24
CA LYS A 58 12.66 -5.61 -1.56
C LYS A 58 12.13 -6.73 -0.66
N ALA A 59 11.04 -6.49 0.07
CA ALA A 59 10.43 -7.51 0.92
C ALA A 59 9.87 -8.66 0.09
N VAL A 60 9.12 -8.37 -0.98
CA VAL A 60 8.62 -9.39 -1.92
C VAL A 60 9.76 -10.19 -2.52
N ASP A 61 10.86 -9.56 -2.92
CA ASP A 61 12.04 -10.24 -3.45
C ASP A 61 12.72 -11.16 -2.43
N LYS A 62 12.84 -10.72 -1.17
CA LYS A 62 13.40 -11.55 -0.10
C LYS A 62 12.52 -12.76 0.18
N THR A 63 11.22 -12.55 0.36
CA THR A 63 10.24 -13.61 0.60
C THR A 63 10.18 -14.59 -0.58
N ASN A 64 10.35 -14.10 -1.81
CA ASN A 64 10.40 -14.95 -3.01
C ASN A 64 11.73 -15.68 -3.20
N LYS A 65 12.85 -15.22 -2.63
CA LYS A 65 14.15 -15.89 -2.74
C LYS A 65 14.33 -17.00 -1.70
N SER A 66 13.66 -16.93 -0.55
CA SER A 66 13.61 -18.01 0.46
C SER A 66 12.84 -19.27 0.01
N LYS A 67 12.66 -19.48 -1.30
CA LYS A 67 11.74 -20.43 -1.94
C LYS A 67 12.16 -21.90 -1.96
N LYS A 68 13.25 -22.31 -1.32
CA LYS A 68 13.56 -23.75 -1.19
C LYS A 68 13.19 -24.24 0.21
N GLY A 69 12.00 -24.83 0.33
CA GLY A 69 11.59 -25.60 1.51
C GLY A 69 10.77 -24.87 2.59
N VAL A 70 10.35 -23.62 2.39
CA VAL A 70 9.56 -22.86 3.38
C VAL A 70 8.06 -22.88 3.05
N ASP A 71 7.24 -23.13 4.08
CA ASP A 71 5.76 -23.09 4.00
C ASP A 71 5.27 -21.74 3.41
N PRO A 72 4.50 -21.76 2.30
CA PRO A 72 3.88 -20.58 1.70
C PRO A 72 3.10 -19.69 2.70
N LYS A 73 2.49 -20.27 3.74
CA LYS A 73 1.77 -19.53 4.78
C LYS A 73 2.71 -18.66 5.61
N LYS A 74 3.90 -19.17 5.95
CA LYS A 74 4.91 -18.44 6.74
C LYS A 74 5.45 -17.24 5.95
N ASN A 75 5.71 -17.44 4.66
CA ASN A 75 6.13 -16.40 3.74
C ASN A 75 5.09 -15.28 3.62
N ARG A 76 3.79 -15.62 3.54
CA ARG A 76 2.72 -14.63 3.51
C ARG A 76 2.65 -13.83 4.82
N LYS A 77 2.77 -14.49 5.97
CA LYS A 77 2.76 -13.80 7.28
C LYS A 77 3.92 -12.81 7.40
N GLU A 78 5.12 -13.20 6.99
CA GLU A 78 6.30 -12.33 7.00
C GLU A 78 6.14 -11.11 6.08
N LEU A 79 5.64 -11.31 4.86
CA LEU A 79 5.36 -10.22 3.93
C LEU A 79 4.29 -9.25 4.51
N ASN A 80 3.27 -9.78 5.19
CA ASN A 80 2.27 -8.96 5.85
C ASN A 80 2.87 -8.10 6.98
N MET A 81 3.80 -8.64 7.76
CA MET A 81 4.48 -7.88 8.82
C MET A 81 5.32 -6.73 8.24
N HIS A 82 6.04 -6.98 7.14
CA HIS A 82 6.76 -5.93 6.43
C HIS A 82 5.83 -4.84 5.91
N MET A 83 4.71 -5.24 5.30
CA MET A 83 3.70 -4.32 4.78
C MET A 83 3.16 -3.41 5.89
N LEU A 84 2.72 -3.95 7.04
CA LEU A 84 2.21 -3.16 8.16
C LEU A 84 3.24 -2.14 8.63
N ARG A 85 4.49 -2.57 8.84
CA ARG A 85 5.59 -1.70 9.28
C ARG A 85 5.87 -0.57 8.29
N PHE A 86 5.87 -0.86 6.99
CA PHE A 86 6.14 0.15 5.97
C PHE A 86 4.94 1.09 5.78
N THR A 87 3.72 0.60 5.92
CA THR A 87 2.50 1.42 5.92
C THR A 87 2.51 2.40 7.08
N GLU A 88 2.78 1.92 8.29
CA GLU A 88 2.87 2.76 9.48
C GLU A 88 3.96 3.84 9.33
N LYS A 89 5.15 3.46 8.85
CA LYS A 89 6.24 4.41 8.59
C LYS A 89 5.83 5.50 7.60
N ARG A 90 5.18 5.12 6.49
CA ARG A 90 4.67 6.06 5.48
C ARG A 90 3.64 7.01 6.09
N ASP A 91 2.67 6.45 6.83
CA ASP A 91 1.55 7.20 7.38
C ASP A 91 2.00 8.19 8.45
N ASN A 92 2.91 7.79 9.34
CA ASN A 92 3.47 8.69 10.36
C ASN A 92 4.21 9.86 9.71
N ARG A 93 5.10 9.58 8.75
CA ARG A 93 5.85 10.62 8.03
C ARG A 93 4.95 11.61 7.29
N ILE A 94 3.84 11.13 6.73
CA ILE A 94 2.85 11.99 6.09
C ILE A 94 2.10 12.81 7.14
N LYS A 95 1.60 12.18 8.19
CA LYS A 95 0.81 12.85 9.25
C LYS A 95 1.60 13.95 9.95
N ASP A 96 2.90 13.78 10.14
CA ASP A 96 3.80 14.77 10.75
C ASP A 96 3.84 16.11 9.97
N CYS A 97 3.60 16.08 8.65
CA CYS A 97 3.57 17.28 7.82
C CYS A 97 2.16 17.84 7.57
N LEU A 98 1.11 17.19 8.08
CA LEU A 98 -0.29 17.57 7.88
C LEU A 98 -0.87 18.32 9.09
N LYS A 99 -1.79 19.25 8.82
CA LYS A 99 -2.62 19.85 9.87
C LYS A 99 -3.68 18.85 10.35
N LYS A 100 -4.18 19.00 11.59
CA LYS A 100 -5.20 18.12 12.19
C LYS A 100 -6.41 17.82 11.27
N LYS A 101 -6.94 18.85 10.58
CA LYS A 101 -8.05 18.67 9.62
C LYS A 101 -7.64 17.83 8.38
N GLN A 102 -6.41 18.00 7.90
CA GLN A 102 -5.88 17.23 6.77
C GLN A 102 -5.58 15.77 7.17
N VAL A 103 -5.14 15.52 8.42
CA VAL A 103 -4.92 14.17 8.95
C VAL A 103 -6.21 13.35 8.90
N MET A 104 -7.34 13.92 9.32
CA MET A 104 -8.65 13.24 9.25
C MET A 104 -9.04 12.89 7.81
N GLN A 105 -8.79 13.79 6.86
CA GLN A 105 -9.06 13.54 5.44
C GLN A 105 -8.14 12.45 4.88
N TYR A 106 -6.85 12.50 5.24
CA TYR A 106 -5.86 11.49 4.87
C TYR A 106 -6.26 10.09 5.35
N ASP A 107 -6.66 9.96 6.63
CA ASP A 107 -7.08 8.69 7.21
C ASP A 107 -8.32 8.07 6.54
N ASN A 108 -9.17 8.91 5.93
CA ASN A 108 -10.30 8.44 5.13
C ASN A 108 -9.85 7.99 3.74
N LEU A 109 -8.99 8.77 3.08
CA LEU A 109 -8.51 8.47 1.72
C LEU A 109 -7.60 7.24 1.67
N VAL A 110 -6.79 7.01 2.71
CA VAL A 110 -5.87 5.87 2.73
C VAL A 110 -6.61 4.53 2.76
N ARG A 111 -7.86 4.51 3.27
CA ARG A 111 -8.73 3.32 3.28
C ARG A 111 -9.19 2.93 1.87
N ASP A 112 -9.22 3.89 0.96
CA ASP A 112 -9.54 3.65 -0.45
C ASP A 112 -8.33 3.11 -1.23
N ILE A 113 -7.13 3.08 -0.63
CA ILE A 113 -5.92 2.56 -1.27
C ILE A 113 -5.65 1.14 -0.77
N HIS A 114 -5.50 0.19 -1.69
CA HIS A 114 -5.13 -1.17 -1.34
C HIS A 114 -3.67 -1.22 -0.84
N PRO A 115 -3.38 -1.79 0.34
CA PRO A 115 -2.05 -1.70 0.95
C PRO A 115 -0.97 -2.41 0.13
N TYR A 116 -1.27 -3.56 -0.49
CA TYR A 116 -0.26 -4.30 -1.27
C TYR A 116 -0.02 -3.70 -2.65
N THR A 117 -1.08 -3.34 -3.36
CA THR A 117 -0.98 -2.96 -4.78
C THR A 117 -0.91 -1.46 -4.98
N LEU A 118 -1.22 -0.67 -3.94
CA LEU A 118 -1.41 0.78 -4.00
C LEU A 118 -2.50 1.22 -5.00
N GLU A 119 -3.34 0.29 -5.44
CA GLU A 119 -4.46 0.60 -6.30
C GLU A 119 -5.52 1.37 -5.53
N VAL A 120 -5.98 2.46 -6.12
CA VAL A 120 -7.09 3.25 -5.60
C VAL A 120 -8.38 2.51 -5.96
N LYS A 121 -9.12 2.04 -4.96
CA LYS A 121 -10.45 1.47 -5.11
C LYS A 121 -11.38 2.59 -5.57
N GLN A 122 -11.91 2.47 -6.78
CA GLN A 122 -13.00 3.34 -7.20
C GLN A 122 -14.23 2.97 -6.36
N ARG A 123 -14.71 3.91 -5.53
CA ARG A 123 -16.04 3.77 -4.93
C ARG A 123 -17.03 3.78 -6.09
N LYS A 124 -17.71 2.66 -6.34
CA LYS A 124 -18.86 2.65 -7.25
C LYS A 124 -19.85 3.68 -6.70
N LYS A 125 -20.16 4.69 -7.52
CA LYS A 125 -21.24 5.64 -7.25
C LYS A 125 -22.57 4.91 -7.24
#